data_AF-A0A3D3ZTP7-F1
#
_entry.id   AF-A0A3D3ZTP7-F1
#
_cell.length_a   1.000
_cell.length_b   1.000
_cell.length_c   1.000
_cell.angle_alpha   90.00
_cell.angle_beta   90.00
_cell.angle_gamma   90.00
#
_symmetry.space_group_name_H-M   'P 1'
#
loop_
_entity.id
_entity.type
_entity.pdbx_description
1 polymer ?
#
loop_
_entity_poly.entity_id
_entity_poly.type
_entity_poly.pdbx_seq_one_letter_code
_entity_poly.pdbx_strand_id
1 'polypeptide(L)'
;MNYLKLVILGLITLFAAIATNWAHDLAYQVHALLIMLISAGMFIWVLRRTDAPPSDEDPSGVYFDGVVRAGVIATAFWGIAGFLVGTFIAFQLAFPALNFEFLQGFGNFGRLRPLHTSAVIFAFGGNGLIATSFYIVQRTSGVRLWGGNTGWFVFWGYQLFIV
;
A
#
# COMPACT_ATOMS: atom_id res chain seq x y z
N MET A 1 -17.34 16.96 9.67
CA MET A 1 -16.68 16.03 8.72
C MET A 1 -16.25 14.70 9.33
N ASN A 2 -15.66 14.69 10.54
CA ASN A 2 -15.14 13.44 11.16
C ASN A 2 -16.21 12.38 11.44
N TYR A 3 -17.42 12.77 11.87
CA TYR A 3 -18.54 11.84 12.04
C TYR A 3 -18.93 11.09 10.76
N LEU A 4 -18.93 11.77 9.60
CA LEU A 4 -19.18 11.11 8.31
C LEU A 4 -18.08 10.09 7.98
N LYS A 5 -16.80 10.44 8.22
CA LYS A 5 -15.68 9.50 8.05
C LYS A 5 -15.82 8.27 8.95
N LEU A 6 -16.26 8.44 10.20
CA LEU A 6 -16.51 7.34 11.12
C LEU A 6 -17.63 6.43 10.64
N VAL A 7 -18.76 6.99 10.17
CA VAL A 7 -19.85 6.18 9.61
C VAL A 7 -19.37 5.38 8.41
N ILE A 8 -18.64 6.01 7.48
CA ILE A 8 -18.10 5.32 6.29
C ILE A 8 -17.13 4.22 6.70
N LEU A 9 -16.17 4.49 7.59
CA LEU A 9 -15.20 3.50 8.05
C LEU A 9 -15.90 2.34 8.76
N GLY A 10 -16.90 2.62 9.60
CA GLY A 10 -17.69 1.59 10.29
C GLY A 10 -18.45 0.69 9.32
N LEU A 11 -19.06 1.27 8.27
CA LEU A 11 -19.71 0.49 7.21
C LEU A 11 -18.70 -0.37 6.44
N ILE A 12 -17.55 0.19 6.06
CA ILE A 12 -16.48 -0.57 5.38
C ILE A 12 -16.02 -1.74 6.25
N THR A 13 -15.77 -1.51 7.55
CA THR A 13 -15.37 -2.57 8.48
C THR A 13 -16.43 -3.66 8.59
N LEU A 14 -17.71 -3.28 8.71
CA LEU A 14 -18.81 -4.25 8.81
C LEU A 14 -18.93 -5.09 7.53
N PHE A 15 -18.94 -4.46 6.36
CA PHE A 15 -19.03 -5.19 5.09
C PHE A 15 -17.80 -6.05 4.84
N ALA A 16 -16.60 -5.59 5.19
CA ALA A 16 -15.38 -6.38 5.09
C ALA A 16 -15.40 -7.58 6.05
N ALA A 17 -15.98 -7.44 7.25
CA ALA A 17 -16.16 -8.56 8.18
C ALA A 17 -17.13 -9.63 7.63
N ILE A 18 -18.25 -9.20 7.06
CA ILE A 18 -19.21 -10.11 6.39
C ILE A 18 -18.53 -10.81 5.21
N ALA A 19 -17.82 -10.05 4.36
CA ALA A 19 -17.07 -10.58 3.23
C ALA A 19 -16.01 -11.60 3.66
N THR A 20 -15.30 -11.35 4.76
CA THR A 20 -14.30 -12.29 5.33
C THR A 20 -14.94 -13.60 5.78
N ASN A 21 -16.13 -13.53 6.39
CA ASN A 21 -16.87 -14.69 6.87
C ASN A 21 -17.50 -15.51 5.72
N TRP A 22 -17.88 -14.85 4.63
CA TRP A 22 -18.49 -15.50 3.45
C TRP A 22 -17.49 -15.80 2.33
N ALA A 23 -16.20 -15.50 2.53
CA ALA A 23 -15.18 -15.75 1.54
C ALA A 23 -15.03 -17.25 1.25
N HIS A 24 -15.16 -17.62 -0.02
CA HIS A 24 -14.98 -19.00 -0.45
C HIS A 24 -13.52 -19.30 -0.85
N ASP A 25 -12.77 -18.30 -1.29
CA ASP A 25 -11.36 -18.43 -1.65
C ASP A 25 -10.44 -17.70 -0.66
N LEU A 26 -9.27 -18.29 -0.41
CA LEU A 26 -8.32 -17.78 0.58
C LEU A 26 -7.76 -16.41 0.21
N ALA A 27 -7.55 -16.14 -1.09
CA ALA A 27 -7.00 -14.87 -1.54
C ALA A 27 -7.96 -13.72 -1.22
N TYR A 28 -9.23 -13.85 -1.60
CA TYR A 28 -10.28 -12.90 -1.28
C TYR A 28 -10.46 -12.77 0.24
N GLN A 29 -10.44 -13.87 0.98
CA GLN A 29 -10.55 -13.84 2.44
C GLN A 29 -9.43 -13.00 3.09
N VAL A 30 -8.18 -13.18 2.64
CA VAL A 30 -7.03 -12.41 3.15
C VAL A 30 -7.19 -10.92 2.84
N HIS A 31 -7.63 -10.55 1.63
CA HIS A 31 -7.86 -9.15 1.27
C HIS A 31 -9.02 -8.53 2.06
N ALA A 32 -10.14 -9.26 2.21
CA ALA A 32 -11.26 -8.81 3.02
C ALA A 32 -10.85 -8.60 4.49
N LEU A 33 -10.03 -9.49 5.04
CA LEU A 33 -9.50 -9.38 6.40
C LEU A 33 -8.55 -8.19 6.54
N LEU A 34 -7.66 -7.97 5.56
CA LEU A 34 -6.78 -6.79 5.54
C LEU A 34 -7.59 -5.50 5.53
N ILE A 35 -8.59 -5.39 4.66
CA ILE A 35 -9.48 -4.22 4.58
C ILE A 35 -10.24 -4.03 5.90
N MET A 36 -10.74 -5.11 6.50
CA MET A 36 -11.42 -5.07 7.79
C MET A 36 -10.50 -4.52 8.89
N LEU A 37 -9.28 -5.06 9.02
CA LEU A 37 -8.33 -4.64 10.06
C LEU A 37 -7.85 -3.20 9.86
N ILE A 38 -7.52 -2.81 8.62
CA ILE A 38 -7.07 -1.46 8.30
C ILE A 38 -8.19 -0.45 8.55
N SER A 39 -9.42 -0.74 8.10
CA SER A 39 -10.58 0.14 8.31
C SER A 39 -10.95 0.26 9.79
N ALA A 40 -10.90 -0.85 10.56
CA ALA A 40 -11.15 -0.82 12.00
C ALA A 40 -10.08 -0.02 12.75
N GLY A 41 -8.80 -0.21 12.42
CA GLY A 41 -7.70 0.56 12.97
C GLY A 41 -7.83 2.06 12.67
N MET A 42 -8.16 2.40 11.42
CA MET A 42 -8.44 3.77 11.00
C MET A 42 -9.68 4.35 11.70
N PHE A 43 -10.74 3.57 11.90
CA PHE A 43 -11.93 3.98 12.64
C PHE A 43 -11.56 4.38 14.07
N ILE A 44 -10.81 3.53 14.78
CA ILE A 44 -10.35 3.81 16.14
C ILE A 44 -9.43 5.05 16.16
N TRP A 45 -8.53 5.18 15.18
CA TRP A 45 -7.63 6.32 15.09
C TRP A 45 -8.36 7.64 14.84
N VAL A 46 -9.34 7.67 13.95
CA VAL A 46 -10.19 8.85 13.69
C VAL A 46 -11.06 9.16 14.91
N LEU A 47 -11.64 8.13 15.54
CA LEU A 47 -12.48 8.30 16.72
C LEU A 47 -11.71 8.99 17.85
N ARG A 48 -10.48 8.53 18.11
CA ARG A 48 -9.58 9.12 19.11
C ARG A 48 -9.13 10.55 18.78
N ARG A 49 -9.23 10.98 17.52
CA ARG A 49 -8.82 12.31 17.06
C ARG A 49 -9.99 13.22 16.71
N THR A 50 -11.23 12.80 17.01
CA THR A 50 -12.43 13.56 16.58
C THR A 50 -12.53 14.91 17.27
N ASP A 51 -12.09 15.01 18.53
CA ASP A 51 -12.10 16.24 19.33
C ASP A 51 -10.78 17.05 19.24
N ALA A 52 -9.80 16.56 18.46
CA ALA A 52 -8.57 17.30 18.23
C ALA A 52 -8.86 18.51 17.33
N PRO A 53 -8.21 19.67 17.57
CA PRO A 53 -8.33 20.80 16.66
C PRO A 53 -7.94 20.36 15.24
N PRO A 54 -8.61 20.88 14.19
CA PRO A 54 -8.25 20.57 12.81
C PRO A 54 -6.75 20.76 12.62
N SER A 55 -6.06 19.80 12.00
CA SER A 55 -4.69 20.03 11.58
C SER A 55 -4.73 21.13 10.52
N ASP A 56 -4.34 22.34 10.89
CA ASP A 56 -4.24 23.46 9.97
C ASP A 56 -3.44 23.01 8.73
N GLU A 57 -3.96 23.30 7.54
CA GLU A 57 -3.16 23.18 6.33
C GLU A 57 -1.91 24.02 6.56
N ASP A 58 -0.74 23.38 6.57
CA ASP A 58 0.54 24.01 6.88
C ASP A 58 0.71 25.32 6.07
N PRO A 59 0.48 26.50 6.68
CA PRO A 59 0.42 27.77 5.97
C PRO A 59 1.81 28.26 5.58
N SER A 60 2.86 27.55 6.00
CA SER A 60 4.26 27.95 5.85
C SER A 60 4.72 27.99 4.39
N GLY A 61 3.94 27.45 3.45
CA GLY A 61 4.34 27.31 2.04
C GLY A 61 5.43 26.26 1.83
N VAL A 62 5.79 25.49 2.86
CA VAL A 62 6.78 24.42 2.79
C VAL A 62 6.25 23.27 1.91
N TYR A 63 7.15 22.61 1.18
CA TYR A 63 6.78 21.47 0.34
C TYR A 63 6.18 20.32 1.14
N PHE A 64 5.29 19.58 0.49
CA PHE A 64 4.61 18.44 1.07
C PHE A 64 5.46 17.17 1.01
N ASP A 65 6.55 17.14 1.77
CA ASP A 65 7.55 16.07 1.71
C ASP A 65 7.20 14.84 2.54
N GLY A 66 6.14 14.90 3.37
CA GLY A 66 5.70 13.76 4.17
C GLY A 66 5.38 12.53 3.31
N VAL A 67 4.61 12.73 2.23
CA VAL A 67 4.27 11.66 1.29
C VAL A 67 5.48 11.18 0.48
N VAL A 68 6.38 12.11 0.11
CA VAL A 68 7.62 11.76 -0.61
C VAL A 68 8.49 10.85 0.25
N ARG A 69 8.69 11.20 1.52
CA ARG A 69 9.49 10.40 2.47
C ARG A 69 8.90 9.00 2.65
N ALA A 70 7.59 8.89 2.82
CA ALA A 70 6.92 7.60 2.90
C ALA A 70 7.07 6.80 1.60
N GLY A 71 6.93 7.45 0.44
CA GLY A 71 7.15 6.85 -0.88
C GLY A 71 8.56 6.31 -1.08
N VAL A 72 9.60 7.05 -0.64
CA VAL A 72 11.00 6.59 -0.73
C VAL A 72 11.24 5.36 0.17
N ILE A 73 10.70 5.36 1.39
CA ILE A 73 10.79 4.20 2.29
C ILE A 73 10.08 3.00 1.67
N ALA A 74 8.87 3.17 1.15
CA ALA A 74 8.12 2.12 0.48
C ALA A 74 8.85 1.60 -0.78
N THR A 75 9.46 2.50 -1.56
CA THR A 75 10.29 2.13 -2.72
C THR A 75 11.42 1.20 -2.28
N ALA A 76 12.19 1.58 -1.26
CA ALA A 76 13.28 0.74 -0.76
C ALA A 76 12.79 -0.62 -0.26
N PHE A 77 11.70 -0.63 0.52
CA PHE A 77 11.09 -1.86 1.03
C PHE A 77 10.66 -2.81 -0.10
N TRP A 78 9.90 -2.30 -1.08
CA TRP A 78 9.44 -3.09 -2.21
C TRP A 78 10.56 -3.50 -3.16
N GLY A 79 11.62 -2.69 -3.27
CA GLY A 79 12.84 -3.06 -3.99
C GLY A 79 13.50 -4.29 -3.38
N ILE A 80 13.68 -4.30 -2.06
CA ILE A 80 14.21 -5.45 -1.34
C ILE A 80 13.30 -6.68 -1.53
N ALA A 81 11.99 -6.54 -1.31
CA ALA A 81 11.04 -7.65 -1.47
C ALA A 81 11.06 -8.22 -2.90
N GLY A 82 10.96 -7.35 -3.92
CA GLY A 82 10.95 -7.75 -5.33
C GLY A 82 12.24 -8.44 -5.75
N PHE A 83 13.41 -7.90 -5.37
CA PHE A 83 14.70 -8.50 -5.70
C PHE A 83 14.99 -9.80 -4.93
N LEU A 84 14.51 -9.94 -3.70
CA LEU A 84 14.59 -11.21 -2.97
C LEU A 84 13.78 -12.30 -3.66
N VAL A 85 12.52 -12.03 -4.06
CA VAL A 85 11.73 -12.99 -4.84
C VAL A 85 12.41 -13.29 -6.17
N GLY A 86 12.97 -12.28 -6.85
CA GLY A 86 13.71 -12.43 -8.09
C GLY A 86 14.91 -13.37 -7.96
N THR A 87 15.69 -13.20 -6.89
CA THR A 87 16.84 -14.06 -6.58
C THR A 87 16.38 -15.48 -6.25
N PHE A 88 15.29 -15.63 -5.49
CA PHE A 88 14.72 -16.94 -5.15
C PHE A 88 14.24 -17.70 -6.39
N ILE A 89 13.50 -17.05 -7.30
CA ILE A 89 13.04 -17.71 -8.53
C ILE A 89 14.20 -18.02 -9.49
N ALA A 90 15.30 -17.25 -9.47
CA ALA A 90 16.52 -17.61 -10.18
C ALA A 90 17.16 -18.89 -9.61
N PHE A 91 17.17 -19.04 -8.28
CA PHE A 91 17.58 -20.30 -7.66
C PHE A 91 16.66 -21.47 -7.99
N GLN A 92 15.35 -21.26 -8.15
CA GLN A 92 14.42 -22.31 -8.61
C GLN A 92 14.73 -22.80 -10.03
N LEU A 93 15.29 -21.95 -10.90
CA LEU A 93 15.78 -22.35 -12.22
C LEU A 93 17.09 -23.13 -12.15
N ALA A 94 18.02 -22.70 -11.28
CA ALA A 94 19.32 -23.35 -11.11
C ALA A 94 19.20 -24.70 -10.39
N PHE A 95 18.33 -24.79 -9.39
CA PHE A 95 18.08 -25.96 -8.56
C PHE A 95 16.57 -26.25 -8.52
N PRO A 96 16.05 -27.07 -9.43
CA PRO A 96 14.61 -27.36 -9.52
C PRO A 96 14.00 -27.90 -8.22
N ALA A 97 14.79 -28.54 -7.36
CA ALA A 97 14.38 -29.03 -6.04
C ALA A 97 13.86 -27.93 -5.09
N LEU A 98 14.17 -26.66 -5.35
CA LEU A 98 13.64 -25.51 -4.61
C LEU A 98 12.19 -25.15 -4.99
N ASN A 99 11.60 -25.84 -5.99
CA ASN A 99 10.15 -25.86 -6.19
C ASN A 99 9.54 -26.90 -5.25
N PHE A 100 9.42 -26.53 -3.98
CA PHE A 100 8.89 -27.43 -2.96
C PHE A 100 7.48 -27.92 -3.29
N GLU A 101 7.27 -29.24 -3.17
CA GLU A 101 5.99 -29.87 -3.49
C GLU A 101 4.87 -29.41 -2.55
N PHE A 102 5.17 -29.17 -1.27
CA PHE A 102 4.21 -28.64 -0.29
C PHE A 102 3.82 -27.16 -0.52
N LEU A 103 4.58 -26.42 -1.33
CA LEU A 103 4.27 -25.02 -1.70
C LEU A 103 3.61 -24.91 -3.08
N GLN A 104 3.24 -26.03 -3.70
CA GLN A 104 2.48 -26.00 -4.95
C GLN A 104 1.18 -25.22 -4.76
N GLY A 105 0.98 -24.20 -5.60
CA GLY A 105 -0.14 -23.27 -5.51
C GLY A 105 0.21 -21.88 -4.97
N PHE A 106 1.36 -21.69 -4.30
CA PHE A 106 1.76 -20.35 -3.84
C PHE A 106 3.24 -20.06 -4.12
N GLY A 107 4.14 -21.01 -3.83
CA GLY A 107 5.59 -20.83 -3.92
C GLY A 107 6.24 -21.44 -5.17
N ASN A 108 5.46 -21.87 -6.16
CA ASN A 108 6.00 -22.44 -7.38
C ASN A 108 6.48 -21.35 -8.36
N PHE A 109 7.52 -21.65 -9.14
CA PHE A 109 8.15 -20.70 -10.07
C PHE A 109 7.15 -20.00 -11.02
N GLY A 110 6.13 -20.72 -11.48
CA GLY A 110 5.09 -20.17 -12.37
C GLY A 110 4.25 -19.05 -11.73
N ARG A 111 4.03 -19.07 -10.42
CA ARG A 111 3.27 -18.02 -9.68
C ARG A 111 4.17 -16.93 -9.11
N LEU A 112 5.36 -17.30 -8.62
CA LEU A 112 6.32 -16.34 -8.08
C LEU A 112 6.92 -15.41 -9.15
N ARG A 113 6.97 -15.83 -10.42
CA ARG A 113 7.50 -14.99 -11.50
C ARG A 113 6.60 -13.77 -11.77
N PRO A 114 5.27 -13.90 -12.01
CA PRO A 114 4.39 -12.75 -12.06
C PRO A 114 4.44 -11.89 -10.79
N LEU A 115 4.55 -12.50 -9.61
CA LEU A 115 4.71 -11.77 -8.34
C LEU A 115 5.98 -10.91 -8.35
N HIS A 116 7.14 -11.48 -8.72
CA HIS A 116 8.39 -10.76 -8.85
C HIS A 116 8.28 -9.59 -9.84
N THR A 117 7.73 -9.84 -11.03
CA THR A 117 7.57 -8.81 -12.07
C THR A 117 6.69 -7.66 -11.57
N SER A 118 5.53 -7.95 -11.00
CA SER A 118 4.64 -6.92 -10.46
C SER A 118 5.28 -6.17 -9.28
N ALA A 119 5.99 -6.86 -8.39
CA ALA A 119 6.69 -6.23 -7.27
C ALA A 119 7.81 -5.31 -7.72
N VAL A 120 8.63 -5.71 -8.70
CA VAL A 120 9.73 -4.85 -9.17
C VAL A 120 9.22 -3.69 -10.04
N ILE A 121 8.23 -3.91 -10.91
CA ILE A 121 7.75 -2.88 -11.81
C ILE A 121 6.81 -1.91 -11.09
N PHE A 122 5.73 -2.42 -10.51
CA PHE A 122 4.70 -1.56 -9.91
C PHE A 122 5.05 -1.19 -8.47
N ALA A 123 5.45 -2.15 -7.64
CA ALA A 123 5.70 -1.82 -6.24
C ALA A 123 6.98 -0.99 -6.07
N PHE A 124 8.12 -1.45 -6.54
CA PHE A 124 9.39 -0.72 -6.50
C PHE A 124 9.38 0.46 -7.50
N GLY A 125 9.28 0.17 -8.80
CA GLY A 125 9.36 1.19 -9.84
C GLY A 125 8.25 2.24 -9.73
N GLY A 126 7.01 1.82 -9.50
CA GLY A 126 5.86 2.71 -9.37
C GLY A 126 5.92 3.61 -8.13
N ASN A 127 6.30 3.10 -6.95
CA ASN A 127 6.55 3.97 -5.80
C ASN A 127 7.69 4.96 -6.07
N GLY A 128 8.75 4.51 -6.76
CA GLY A 128 9.85 5.37 -7.16
C GLY A 128 9.38 6.51 -8.07
N LEU A 129 8.54 6.22 -9.05
CA LEU A 129 7.96 7.22 -9.96
C LEU A 129 7.04 8.20 -9.25
N ILE A 130 6.17 7.72 -8.36
CA ILE A 130 5.27 8.58 -7.57
C ILE A 130 6.07 9.52 -6.67
N ALA A 131 7.02 8.98 -5.90
CA ALA A 131 7.83 9.77 -4.97
C ALA A 131 8.68 10.81 -5.71
N THR A 132 9.33 10.42 -6.81
CA THR A 132 10.12 11.35 -7.63
C THR A 132 9.25 12.41 -8.29
N SER A 133 8.08 12.04 -8.81
CA SER A 133 7.15 12.99 -9.44
C SER A 133 6.63 14.02 -8.43
N PHE A 134 6.18 13.58 -7.24
CA PHE A 134 5.75 14.49 -6.17
C PHE A 134 6.87 15.38 -5.67
N TYR A 135 8.10 14.87 -5.60
CA TYR A 135 9.25 15.68 -5.24
C TYR A 135 9.53 16.73 -6.32
N ILE A 136 9.78 16.29 -7.57
CA ILE A 136 10.25 17.12 -8.67
C ILE A 136 9.24 18.22 -8.98
N VAL A 137 7.96 17.89 -9.17
CA VAL A 137 6.94 18.87 -9.58
C VAL A 137 6.86 20.06 -8.64
N GLN A 138 7.01 19.81 -7.33
CA GLN A 138 6.99 20.87 -6.32
C GLN A 138 8.19 21.81 -6.47
N ARG A 139 9.40 21.26 -6.70
CA ARG A 139 10.63 22.06 -6.81
C ARG A 139 10.74 22.78 -8.13
N THR A 140 10.32 22.16 -9.23
CA THR A 140 10.40 22.76 -10.55
C THR A 140 9.38 23.87 -10.75
N SER A 141 8.23 23.77 -10.08
CA SER A 141 7.18 24.79 -10.16
C SER A 141 7.22 25.79 -8.99
N GLY A 142 8.05 25.56 -7.97
CA GLY A 142 8.16 26.43 -6.80
C GLY A 142 6.89 26.47 -5.94
N VAL A 143 6.03 25.45 -6.03
CA VAL A 143 4.72 25.41 -5.35
C VAL A 143 4.51 24.07 -4.63
N ARG A 144 3.76 24.11 -3.53
CA ARG A 144 3.38 22.90 -2.78
C ARG A 144 2.43 22.02 -3.60
N LEU A 145 2.48 20.71 -3.36
CA LEU A 145 1.62 19.72 -4.02
C LEU A 145 0.12 20.07 -3.81
N TRP A 146 -0.62 20.06 -4.91
CA TRP A 146 -2.04 20.37 -4.93
C TRP A 146 -2.91 19.29 -4.27
N GLY A 147 -4.07 19.70 -3.75
CA GLY A 147 -5.11 18.79 -3.24
C GLY A 147 -4.95 18.41 -1.76
N GLY A 148 -4.12 19.11 -0.99
CA GLY A 148 -3.95 18.87 0.44
C GLY A 148 -3.54 17.43 0.74
N ASN A 149 -4.45 16.65 1.33
CA ASN A 149 -4.21 15.23 1.66
C ASN A 149 -4.37 14.25 0.50
N THR A 150 -4.69 14.71 -0.72
CA THR A 150 -4.80 13.84 -1.91
C THR A 150 -3.50 13.08 -2.19
N GLY A 151 -2.33 13.65 -1.88
CA GLY A 151 -1.06 12.92 -1.97
C GLY A 151 -1.03 11.66 -1.11
N TRP A 152 -1.57 11.72 0.12
CA TRP A 152 -1.69 10.56 0.99
C TRP A 152 -2.73 9.55 0.49
N PHE A 153 -3.81 10.01 -0.13
CA PHE A 153 -4.78 9.12 -0.77
C PHE A 153 -4.13 8.32 -1.90
N VAL A 154 -3.36 8.97 -2.77
CA VAL A 154 -2.61 8.28 -3.84
C VAL A 154 -1.62 7.28 -3.24
N PHE A 155 -0.85 7.68 -2.23
CA PHE A 155 0.13 6.77 -1.59
C PHE A 155 -0.54 5.52 -1.01
N TRP A 156 -1.55 5.67 -0.15
CA TRP A 156 -2.20 4.52 0.49
C TRP A 156 -3.04 3.69 -0.49
N GLY A 157 -3.69 4.33 -1.46
CA GLY A 157 -4.38 3.64 -2.54
C GLY A 157 -3.41 2.80 -3.39
N TYR A 158 -2.21 3.33 -3.64
CA TYR A 158 -1.18 2.58 -4.35
C TYR A 158 -0.64 1.40 -3.53
N GLN A 159 -0.45 1.55 -2.22
CA GLN A 159 -0.06 0.42 -1.36
C GLN A 159 -1.13 -0.68 -1.34
N LEU A 160 -2.42 -0.30 -1.28
CA LEU A 160 -3.53 -1.25 -1.33
C LEU A 160 -3.67 -1.93 -2.70
N PHE A 161 -3.25 -1.28 -3.78
CA PHE A 161 -3.17 -1.89 -5.10
C PHE A 161 -2.04 -2.94 -5.19
N ILE A 162 -0.96 -2.77 -4.44
CA ILE A 162 0.22 -3.66 -4.48
C ILE A 162 0.04 -4.90 -3.59
N VAL A 163 -0.53 -4.72 -2.38
CA VAL A 163 -0.70 -5.77 -1.36
C VAL A 163 -1.87 -6.67 -1.70
#